data_AF-A0A5B7ADQ2-F1
#
_entry.id   AF-A0A5B7ADQ2-F1
#
_cell.length_a   1.000
_cell.length_b   1.000
_cell.length_c   1.000
_cell.angle_alpha   90.00
_cell.angle_beta   90.00
_cell.angle_gamma   90.00
#
_symmetry.space_group_name_H-M   'P 1'
#
loop_
_entity.id
_entity.type
_entity.pdbx_description
1 polymer ?
#
loop_
_entity_poly.entity_id
_entity_poly.type
_entity_poly.pdbx_seq_one_letter_code
_entity_poly.pdbx_strand_id
1 'polypeptide(L)'
;MHAGTNPFEVINETVKAAEKHMQTFLHREKKKLPSFLDWFGWCTWDAFYTDVTAEGVEEGLKSLSEGGTPPRFLIIDDGWQQIGSEGKDTNCVVQEGAQFASRLTGIKENAKFQK
;
A
#
# COMPACT_ATOMS: atom_id res chain seq x y z
N MET A 1 -27.76 -5.04 -13.30
CA MET A 1 -27.70 -4.31 -12.02
C MET A 1 -27.83 -5.36 -10.93
N HIS A 2 -26.83 -5.51 -10.05
CA HIS A 2 -26.96 -6.35 -8.85
C HIS A 2 -27.45 -5.46 -7.72
N ALA A 3 -28.53 -5.89 -7.05
CA ALA A 3 -29.13 -5.18 -5.92
C ALA A 3 -29.56 -6.21 -4.87
N GLY A 4 -29.52 -5.83 -3.60
CA GLY A 4 -29.81 -6.72 -2.48
C GLY A 4 -29.65 -6.01 -1.14
N THR A 5 -30.09 -6.66 -0.07
CA THR A 5 -30.06 -6.11 1.30
C THR A 5 -28.75 -6.43 2.04
N ASN A 6 -27.98 -7.42 1.56
CA ASN A 6 -26.67 -7.75 2.10
C ASN A 6 -25.57 -7.09 1.25
N PRO A 7 -24.89 -6.04 1.75
CA PRO A 7 -23.86 -5.33 0.98
C PRO A 7 -22.67 -6.21 0.60
N PHE A 8 -22.30 -7.20 1.43
CA PHE A 8 -21.17 -8.10 1.14
C PHE A 8 -21.47 -9.02 -0.05
N GLU A 9 -22.68 -9.57 -0.09
CA GLU A 9 -23.13 -10.38 -1.22
C GLU A 9 -23.23 -9.53 -2.49
N VAL A 10 -23.82 -8.34 -2.40
CA VAL A 10 -23.97 -7.43 -3.55
C VAL A 10 -22.63 -7.06 -4.14
N ILE A 11 -21.63 -6.71 -3.33
CA ILE A 11 -20.27 -6.41 -3.80
C ILE A 11 -19.67 -7.62 -4.49
N ASN A 12 -19.70 -8.79 -3.85
CA ASN A 12 -19.13 -10.02 -4.40
C ASN A 12 -19.74 -10.40 -5.75
N GLU A 13 -21.07 -10.42 -5.87
CA GLU A 13 -21.74 -10.76 -7.13
C GLU A 13 -21.55 -9.69 -8.21
N THR A 14 -21.45 -8.41 -7.82
CA THR A 14 -21.12 -7.32 -8.75
C THR A 14 -19.74 -7.50 -9.37
N VAL A 15 -18.72 -7.79 -8.56
CA VAL A 15 -17.36 -8.02 -9.07
C VAL A 15 -17.34 -9.28 -9.94
N LYS A 16 -18.06 -10.35 -9.59
CA LYS A 16 -18.19 -11.56 -10.43
C LYS A 16 -18.77 -11.28 -11.80
N ALA A 17 -19.78 -10.41 -11.86
CA ALA A 17 -20.34 -9.97 -13.13
C ALA A 17 -19.31 -9.18 -13.97
N ALA A 18 -18.53 -8.31 -13.32
CA ALA A 18 -17.44 -7.59 -13.97
C ALA A 18 -16.34 -8.54 -14.48
N GLU A 19 -15.95 -9.57 -13.70
CA GLU A 19 -15.03 -10.61 -14.16
C GLU A 19 -15.54 -11.26 -15.45
N LYS A 20 -16.80 -11.72 -15.45
CA LYS A 20 -17.42 -12.40 -16.59
C LYS A 20 -17.49 -11.51 -17.83
N HIS A 21 -17.74 -10.21 -17.65
CA HIS A 21 -17.84 -9.25 -18.75
C HIS A 21 -16.48 -8.85 -19.31
N MET A 22 -15.53 -8.53 -18.44
CA MET A 22 -14.23 -7.98 -18.85
C MET A 22 -13.24 -9.06 -19.28
N GLN A 23 -13.30 -10.25 -18.68
CA GLN A 23 -12.41 -11.38 -18.97
C GLN A 23 -10.90 -11.07 -18.84
N THR A 24 -10.53 -10.04 -18.08
CA THR A 24 -9.13 -9.58 -17.89
C THR A 24 -8.57 -9.86 -16.51
N PHE A 25 -9.39 -10.31 -15.57
CA PHE A 25 -8.97 -10.65 -14.20
C PHE A 25 -9.76 -11.84 -13.69
N LEU A 26 -9.43 -12.30 -12.49
CA LEU A 26 -10.13 -13.38 -11.78
C LEU A 26 -10.42 -12.92 -10.35
N HIS A 27 -11.45 -13.50 -9.72
CA HIS A 27 -11.66 -13.40 -8.27
C HIS A 27 -10.55 -14.10 -7.50
N ARG A 28 -10.37 -13.69 -6.24
CA ARG A 28 -9.34 -14.22 -5.35
C ARG A 28 -9.39 -15.75 -5.26
N GLU A 29 -10.58 -16.34 -5.15
CA GLU A 29 -10.77 -17.79 -4.96
C GLU A 29 -10.28 -18.61 -6.16
N LYS A 30 -10.16 -17.99 -7.34
CA LYS A 30 -9.65 -18.62 -8.56
C LYS A 30 -8.17 -18.36 -8.79
N LYS A 31 -7.55 -17.43 -8.06
CA LYS A 31 -6.13 -17.12 -8.19
C LYS A 31 -5.31 -18.14 -7.40
N LYS A 32 -4.19 -18.56 -7.99
CA LYS A 32 -3.19 -19.34 -7.25
C LYS A 32 -2.62 -18.48 -6.13
N LEU A 33 -2.68 -18.98 -4.89
CA LEU A 33 -2.02 -18.33 -3.77
C LEU A 33 -0.50 -18.36 -3.99
N PRO A 34 0.20 -17.21 -3.87
CA PRO A 34 1.64 -17.20 -4.00
C PRO A 34 2.29 -17.78 -2.74
N SER A 35 3.44 -18.44 -2.90
CA SER A 35 4.14 -19.13 -1.82
C SER A 35 4.67 -18.22 -0.72
N PHE A 36 4.79 -16.91 -0.97
CA PHE A 36 5.28 -15.97 0.02
C PHE A 36 4.26 -15.68 1.13
N LEU A 37 2.99 -16.10 0.99
CA LEU A 37 2.00 -15.94 2.06
C LEU A 37 2.33 -16.71 3.33
N ASP A 38 3.10 -17.79 3.20
CA ASP A 38 3.56 -18.60 4.34
C ASP A 38 4.85 -18.04 4.96
N TRP A 39 5.37 -16.94 4.43
CA TRP A 39 6.58 -16.32 4.94
C TRP A 39 6.25 -15.26 5.97
N PHE A 40 7.08 -15.17 7.01
CA PHE A 40 7.13 -13.94 7.79
C PHE A 40 7.74 -12.84 6.93
N GLY A 41 7.13 -11.66 6.95
CA GLY A 41 7.69 -10.46 6.35
C GLY A 41 7.23 -9.22 7.07
N TRP A 42 7.73 -8.09 6.60
CA TRP A 42 7.65 -6.84 7.31
C TRP A 42 7.14 -5.72 6.42
N CYS A 43 6.21 -4.93 6.95
CA CYS A 43 5.73 -3.69 6.36
C CYS A 43 6.28 -2.52 7.17
N THR A 44 6.78 -1.49 6.48
CA THR A 44 7.44 -0.33 7.12
C THR A 44 6.48 0.61 7.85
N TRP A 45 5.16 0.47 7.64
CA TRP A 45 4.15 1.45 8.09
C TRP A 45 4.13 1.66 9.60
N ASP A 46 3.99 0.60 10.40
CA ASP A 46 3.88 0.74 11.86
C ASP A 46 5.18 1.26 12.50
N ALA A 47 6.31 1.14 11.79
CA ALA A 47 7.61 1.61 12.26
C ALA A 47 7.88 3.08 11.90
N PHE A 48 7.46 3.53 10.71
CA PHE A 48 7.89 4.82 10.18
C PHE A 48 6.75 5.72 9.67
N TYR A 49 5.55 5.18 9.45
CA TYR A 49 4.51 5.84 8.66
C TYR A 49 5.11 6.41 7.36
N THR A 50 4.86 7.67 7.06
CA THR A 50 5.40 8.37 5.88
C THR A 50 6.87 8.75 5.98
N ASP A 51 7.52 8.58 7.14
CA ASP A 51 8.90 9.00 7.38
C ASP A 51 9.94 7.91 7.05
N VAL A 52 9.52 6.85 6.36
CA VAL A 52 10.41 5.75 5.92
C VAL A 52 11.61 6.27 5.10
N THR A 53 12.80 5.75 5.38
CA THR A 53 14.06 6.05 4.67
C THR A 53 14.76 4.76 4.24
N ALA A 54 15.70 4.83 3.28
CA ALA A 54 16.51 3.68 2.92
C ALA A 54 17.30 3.13 4.13
N GLU A 55 17.91 4.01 4.93
CA GLU A 55 18.66 3.63 6.11
C GLU A 55 17.77 2.99 7.19
N GLY A 56 16.56 3.53 7.42
CA GLY A 56 15.62 2.98 8.39
C GLY A 56 15.14 1.59 7.99
N VAL A 57 14.96 1.32 6.69
CA VAL A 57 14.67 -0.02 6.19
C VAL A 57 15.83 -0.97 6.48
N GLU A 58 17.08 -0.58 6.20
CA GLU A 58 18.26 -1.41 6.49
C GLU A 58 18.40 -1.71 7.99
N GLU A 59 18.22 -0.71 8.84
CA GLU A 59 18.27 -0.84 10.30
C GLU A 59 17.17 -1.78 10.83
N GLY A 60 15.94 -1.65 10.32
CA GLY A 60 14.83 -2.52 10.70
C GLY A 60 15.03 -3.97 10.27
N LEU A 61 15.51 -4.21 9.04
CA LEU A 61 15.87 -5.54 8.55
C LEU A 61 16.98 -6.18 9.38
N LYS A 62 17.99 -5.39 9.76
CA LYS A 62 19.07 -5.83 10.63
C LYS A 62 18.55 -6.18 12.02
N SER A 63 17.74 -5.32 12.64
CA SER A 63 17.16 -5.54 13.96
C SER A 63 16.30 -6.80 14.02
N LEU A 64 15.42 -7.02 13.03
CA LEU A 64 14.59 -8.24 12.95
C LEU A 64 15.45 -9.50 12.81
N SER A 65 16.51 -9.43 12.02
CA SER A 65 17.44 -10.54 11.83
C SER A 65 18.24 -10.86 13.10
N GLU A 66 18.77 -9.85 13.78
CA GLU A 66 19.47 -9.98 15.06
C GLU A 66 18.53 -10.46 16.18
N GLY A 67 17.26 -10.09 16.12
CA GLY A 67 16.19 -10.57 17.00
C GLY A 67 15.71 -11.99 16.69
N GLY A 68 16.31 -12.69 15.73
CA GLY A 68 15.99 -14.09 15.39
C GLY A 68 14.72 -14.28 14.55
N THR A 69 14.13 -13.19 14.04
CA THR A 69 12.94 -13.22 13.18
C THR A 69 13.20 -12.52 11.84
N PRO A 70 14.13 -13.02 11.01
CA PRO A 70 14.47 -12.37 9.75
C PRO A 70 13.29 -12.39 8.76
N PRO A 71 12.81 -11.24 8.26
CA PRO A 71 11.74 -11.18 7.27
C PRO A 71 12.22 -11.72 5.92
N ARG A 72 11.35 -12.48 5.24
CA ARG A 72 11.61 -13.02 3.89
C ARG A 72 10.89 -12.26 2.78
N PHE A 73 10.01 -11.33 3.15
CA PHE A 73 9.44 -10.36 2.25
C PHE A 73 9.39 -8.99 2.94
N LEU A 74 9.47 -7.92 2.14
CA LEU A 74 9.44 -6.53 2.58
C LEU A 74 8.37 -5.78 1.77
N ILE A 75 7.57 -4.98 2.46
CA ILE A 75 6.70 -3.97 1.87
C ILE A 75 7.20 -2.61 2.35
N ILE A 76 7.64 -1.77 1.41
CA ILE A 76 7.91 -0.35 1.69
C ILE A 76 6.60 0.40 1.45
N ASP A 77 5.95 0.77 2.55
CA ASP A 77 4.68 1.50 2.57
C ASP A 77 4.87 2.99 2.21
N ASP A 78 3.82 3.80 2.31
CA ASP A 78 3.79 5.18 1.84
C ASP A 78 4.95 6.04 2.39
N GLY A 79 5.41 6.98 1.57
CA GLY A 79 6.48 7.94 1.91
C GLY A 79 7.82 7.72 1.20
N TRP A 80 8.03 6.64 0.44
CA TRP A 80 9.27 6.46 -0.35
C TRP A 80 9.21 7.10 -1.74
N GLN A 81 8.01 7.30 -2.27
CA GLN A 81 7.76 7.79 -3.62
C GLN A 81 7.87 9.33 -3.72
N GLN A 82 8.00 9.82 -4.94
CA GLN A 82 7.88 11.23 -5.27
C GLN A 82 6.43 11.72 -5.10
N ILE A 83 6.27 12.70 -4.24
CA ILE A 83 5.02 13.43 -4.04
C ILE A 83 5.18 14.89 -4.48
N GLY A 84 4.17 15.41 -5.17
CA GLY A 84 4.07 16.82 -5.53
C GLY A 84 3.02 17.51 -4.68
N SER A 85 3.29 18.74 -4.26
CA SER A 85 2.27 19.61 -3.68
C SER A 85 1.73 20.54 -4.76
N GLU A 86 0.48 20.35 -5.16
CA GLU A 86 -0.25 21.41 -5.87
C GLU A 86 -0.44 22.55 -4.86
N GLY A 87 -0.21 23.80 -5.29
CA GLY A 87 -0.12 24.96 -4.40
C GLY A 87 -1.24 24.97 -3.35
N LYS A 88 -0.88 25.16 -2.08
CA LYS A 88 -1.85 25.27 -0.98
C LYS A 88 -2.84 26.39 -1.32
N ASP A 89 -4.04 26.03 -1.74
CA ASP A 89 -5.15 26.97 -1.75
C ASP A 89 -5.32 27.47 -0.31
N THR A 90 -5.10 28.77 -0.12
CA THR A 90 -5.08 29.43 1.20
C THR A 90 -6.46 29.42 1.90
N ASN A 91 -7.48 28.83 1.27
CA ASN A 91 -8.84 28.69 1.78
C ASN A 91 -9.19 27.28 2.30
N CYS A 92 -8.25 26.34 2.35
CA CYS A 92 -8.52 24.98 2.85
C CYS A 92 -8.43 24.93 4.40
N VAL A 93 -9.57 24.73 5.06
CA VAL A 93 -9.76 24.81 6.53
C VAL A 93 -9.38 23.51 7.29
N VAL A 94 -8.91 22.46 6.62
CA VAL A 94 -8.58 21.18 7.29
C VAL A 94 -7.07 21.00 7.37
N GLN A 95 -6.51 21.18 8.57
CA GLN A 95 -5.07 21.14 8.85
C GLN A 95 -4.58 19.89 9.61
N GLU A 96 -5.48 19.00 10.04
CA GLU A 96 -5.12 17.73 10.69
C GLU A 96 -5.53 16.56 9.79
N GLY A 97 -4.55 15.75 9.37
CA GLY A 97 -4.74 14.55 8.54
C GLY A 97 -4.74 14.77 7.02
N ALA A 98 -4.52 16.00 6.54
CA ALA A 98 -4.59 16.32 5.12
C ALA A 98 -3.32 15.95 4.33
N GLN A 99 -3.12 14.65 4.06
CA GLN A 99 -2.34 14.18 2.89
C GLN A 99 -2.92 14.68 1.55
N PHE A 100 -4.09 15.32 1.56
CA PHE A 100 -4.78 15.86 0.38
C PHE A 100 -3.95 16.88 -0.43
N ALA A 101 -2.98 17.56 0.18
CA ALA A 101 -2.14 18.52 -0.54
C ALA A 101 -1.00 17.85 -1.32
N SER A 102 -0.59 16.62 -0.95
CA SER A 102 0.52 15.91 -1.56
C SER A 102 0.02 14.73 -2.38
N ARG A 103 0.19 14.79 -3.71
CA ARG A 103 -0.21 13.72 -4.62
C ARG A 103 1.00 12.93 -5.10
N LEU A 104 0.83 11.62 -5.29
CA LEU A 104 1.79 10.79 -6.00
C LEU A 104 1.98 11.35 -7.42
N THR A 105 3.16 11.88 -7.71
CA THR A 105 3.51 12.42 -9.04
C THR A 105 4.28 11.42 -9.89
N GLY A 106 4.86 10.40 -9.26
CA GLY A 106 5.52 9.32 -9.98
C GLY A 106 5.91 8.16 -9.07
N ILE A 107 5.99 6.97 -9.66
CA ILE A 107 6.58 5.79 -9.02
C ILE A 107 8.10 5.87 -9.22
N LYS A 108 8.70 6.86 -8.56
CA LYS A 108 10.14 7.08 -8.47
C LYS A 108 10.48 7.36 -7.03
N GLU A 109 11.65 6.93 -6.62
CA GLU A 109 12.19 7.20 -5.30
C GLU A 109 12.38 8.71 -5.06
N ASN A 110 12.13 9.15 -3.83
CA ASN A 110 12.38 10.52 -3.39
C ASN A 110 13.78 10.66 -2.74
N ALA A 111 14.11 11.86 -2.28
CA ALA A 111 15.43 12.15 -1.71
C ALA A 111 15.83 11.27 -0.51
N LYS A 112 14.88 10.63 0.19
CA LYS A 112 15.16 9.69 1.30
C LYS A 112 15.71 8.34 0.82
N PHE A 113 15.65 8.07 -0.48
CA PHE A 113 16.01 6.79 -1.11
C PHE A 113 17.02 6.94 -2.27
N GLN A 114 17.54 8.17 -2.50
CA GLN A 114 18.48 8.48 -3.60
C GLN A 114 19.95 8.60 -3.17
N LYS A 115 20.30 8.11 -1.97
CA LYS A 115 21.69 8.17 -1.47
C LYS A 115 22.52 6.98 -1.90
#